data_AF-A0A847URR4-F1
#
_entry.id   AF-A0A847URR4-F1
#
_cell.length_a   1.000
_cell.length_b   1.000
_cell.length_c   1.000
_cell.angle_alpha   90.00
_cell.angle_beta   90.00
_cell.angle_gamma   90.00
#
_symmetry.space_group_name_H-M   'P 1'
#
loop_
_entity.id
_entity.type
_entity.pdbx_description
1 polymer ?
#
loop_
_entity_poly.entity_id
_entity_poly.type
_entity_poly.pdbx_seq_one_letter_code
_entity_poly.pdbx_strand_id
1 'polypeptide(L)'
;MGAVWVPAARLVETVGEEAAAILLREKTSRPLYIRARAPHPALVELIGAGPAAALSEAYGGFDILLPTVAIRPEPRKVRVAELLEAGASIREVAAEVGVSARFVAEVKRDLGLSRPRLKAKVGRRVIEDMLKAGRKDAEIARACAVTERHVRGVRLALQRGAQA
;
A
#
# COMPACT_ATOMS: atom_id res chain seq x y z
N MET A 1 -13.76 1.36 -26.32
CA MET A 1 -13.75 2.76 -25.85
C MET A 1 -13.07 2.76 -24.49
N GLY A 2 -12.04 3.58 -24.31
CA GLY A 2 -11.20 3.57 -23.12
C GLY A 2 -11.52 4.76 -22.20
N ALA A 3 -11.57 4.51 -20.90
CA ALA A 3 -11.69 5.56 -19.90
C ALA A 3 -10.29 6.05 -19.49
N VAL A 4 -10.09 7.35 -19.49
CA VAL A 4 -8.83 8.01 -19.09
C VAL A 4 -9.02 8.61 -17.70
N TRP A 5 -8.17 8.21 -16.77
CA TRP A 5 -8.11 8.83 -15.45
C TRP A 5 -7.42 10.19 -15.53
N VAL A 6 -8.12 11.26 -15.14
CA VAL A 6 -7.59 12.63 -15.19
C VAL A 6 -7.41 13.16 -13.76
N PRO A 7 -6.16 13.35 -13.29
CA PRO A 7 -5.90 13.97 -11.99
C PRO A 7 -6.41 15.42 -11.92
N ALA A 8 -6.80 15.88 -10.73
CA ALA A 8 -7.28 17.24 -10.52
C ALA A 8 -6.26 18.32 -10.95
N ALA A 9 -4.97 18.12 -10.69
CA ALA A 9 -3.91 19.05 -11.10
C ALA A 9 -3.89 19.22 -12.64
N ARG A 10 -3.95 18.10 -13.37
CA ARG A 10 -3.99 18.11 -14.84
C ARG A 10 -5.27 18.71 -15.40
N LEU A 11 -6.38 18.57 -14.66
CA LEU A 11 -7.63 19.24 -15.01
C LEU A 11 -7.45 20.76 -14.89
N VAL A 12 -6.92 21.27 -13.78
CA VAL A 12 -6.66 22.71 -13.57
C VAL A 12 -5.74 23.27 -14.65
N GLU A 13 -4.68 22.55 -15.05
CA GLU A 13 -3.79 22.96 -16.14
C GLU A 13 -4.51 23.07 -17.50
N THR A 14 -5.52 22.23 -17.74
CA THR A 14 -6.21 22.15 -19.03
C THR A 14 -7.37 23.14 -19.13
N VAL A 15 -8.16 23.30 -18.07
CA VAL A 15 -9.40 24.10 -18.07
C VAL A 15 -9.35 25.36 -17.22
N GLY A 16 -8.33 25.52 -16.38
CA GLY A 16 -8.26 26.55 -15.36
C GLY A 16 -8.91 26.12 -14.04
N GLU A 17 -8.61 26.88 -12.99
CA GLU A 17 -8.97 26.55 -11.60
C GLU A 17 -10.49 26.55 -11.36
N GLU A 18 -11.19 27.57 -11.86
CA GLU A 18 -12.65 27.71 -11.70
C GLU A 18 -13.44 26.60 -12.42
N ALA A 19 -13.12 26.35 -13.69
CA ALA A 19 -13.78 25.31 -14.48
C ALA A 19 -13.49 23.90 -13.93
N ALA A 20 -12.26 23.65 -13.46
CA ALA A 20 -11.92 22.40 -12.80
C ALA A 20 -12.72 22.20 -11.52
N ALA A 21 -12.86 23.24 -10.68
CA ALA A 21 -13.64 23.18 -9.44
C ALA A 21 -15.13 22.83 -9.71
N ILE A 22 -15.72 23.41 -10.75
CA ILE A 22 -17.11 23.12 -11.14
C ILE A 22 -17.27 21.65 -11.59
N LEU A 23 -16.37 21.15 -12.44
CA LEU A 23 -16.39 19.74 -12.87
C LEU A 23 -16.21 18.77 -11.70
N LEU A 24 -15.34 19.13 -10.77
CA LEU A 24 -15.06 18.36 -9.55
C LEU A 24 -16.21 18.42 -8.53
N ARG A 25 -17.15 19.35 -8.67
CA ARG A 25 -18.35 19.39 -7.84
C ARG A 25 -19.52 18.62 -8.47
N GLU A 26 -19.67 18.71 -9.78
CA GLU A 26 -20.89 18.28 -10.48
C GLU A 26 -20.77 16.92 -11.21
N LYS A 27 -19.56 16.48 -11.59
CA LYS A 27 -19.37 15.34 -12.54
C LYS A 27 -18.48 14.22 -12.03
N THR A 28 -18.16 14.17 -10.74
CA THR A 28 -17.11 13.28 -10.21
C THR A 28 -17.50 11.81 -10.01
N SER A 29 -18.79 11.50 -10.05
CA SER A 29 -19.32 10.16 -9.75
C SER A 29 -19.46 9.26 -10.98
N ARG A 30 -19.34 9.79 -12.19
CA ARG A 30 -19.56 9.05 -13.44
C ARG A 30 -18.51 9.42 -14.49
N PRO A 31 -18.12 8.48 -15.37
CA PRO A 31 -17.32 8.81 -16.54
C PRO A 31 -18.02 9.89 -17.36
N LEU A 32 -17.30 10.95 -17.70
CA LEU A 32 -17.78 12.05 -18.52
C LEU A 32 -17.24 11.87 -19.94
N TYR A 33 -18.12 11.59 -20.89
CA TYR A 33 -17.71 11.50 -22.29
C TYR A 33 -17.40 12.89 -22.86
N ILE A 34 -16.21 13.04 -23.45
CA ILE A 34 -15.78 14.28 -24.10
C ILE A 34 -15.84 14.12 -25.62
N ARG A 35 -16.56 15.02 -26.28
CA ARG A 35 -16.70 15.02 -27.75
C ARG A 35 -15.45 15.61 -28.40
N ALA A 36 -14.95 14.98 -29.46
CA ALA A 36 -13.73 15.43 -30.15
C ALA A 36 -13.90 16.65 -31.06
N ARG A 37 -15.03 16.77 -31.76
CA ARG A 37 -15.21 17.83 -32.79
C ARG A 37 -15.80 19.13 -32.24
N ALA A 38 -16.73 19.02 -31.31
CA ALA A 38 -17.41 20.16 -30.72
C ALA A 38 -17.83 19.80 -29.29
N PRO A 39 -17.52 20.66 -28.30
CA PRO A 39 -17.93 20.42 -26.93
C PRO A 39 -19.44 20.31 -26.84
N HIS A 40 -19.92 19.45 -25.95
CA HIS A 40 -21.36 19.33 -25.71
C HIS A 40 -21.92 20.66 -25.19
N PRO A 41 -23.09 21.16 -25.67
CA PRO A 41 -23.66 22.42 -25.19
C PRO A 41 -23.79 22.48 -23.65
N ALA A 42 -24.25 21.40 -23.03
CA ALA A 42 -24.29 21.29 -21.56
C ALA A 42 -22.93 21.36 -20.85
N LEU A 43 -21.82 21.02 -21.54
CA LEU A 43 -20.47 21.21 -21.00
C LEU A 43 -20.04 22.67 -21.13
N VAL A 44 -20.36 23.31 -22.25
CA VAL A 44 -20.11 24.74 -22.49
C VAL A 44 -20.88 25.61 -21.49
N GLU A 45 -22.12 25.26 -21.18
CA GLU A 45 -22.94 25.96 -20.18
C GLU A 45 -22.36 25.81 -18.76
N LEU A 46 -21.76 24.66 -18.47
CA LEU A 46 -21.23 24.34 -17.15
C LEU A 46 -19.88 24.99 -16.85
N ILE A 47 -18.95 25.00 -17.82
CA ILE A 47 -17.57 25.48 -17.61
C ILE A 47 -17.12 26.59 -18.57
N GLY A 48 -17.99 27.04 -19.46
CA GLY A 48 -17.67 28.02 -20.50
C GLY A 48 -17.11 27.40 -21.78
N ALA A 49 -17.17 28.16 -22.87
CA ALA A 49 -16.80 27.69 -24.21
C ALA A 49 -15.30 27.42 -24.36
N GLY A 50 -14.44 28.26 -23.77
CA GLY A 50 -12.98 28.11 -23.82
C GLY A 50 -12.50 26.83 -23.13
N PRO A 51 -12.83 26.63 -21.83
CA PRO A 51 -12.48 25.40 -21.11
C PRO A 51 -13.06 24.14 -21.75
N ALA A 52 -14.30 24.19 -22.26
CA ALA A 52 -14.91 23.04 -22.91
C ALA A 52 -14.22 22.67 -24.24
N ALA A 53 -13.73 23.67 -24.99
CA ALA A 53 -12.92 23.45 -26.19
C ALA A 53 -11.56 22.81 -25.85
N ALA A 54 -10.88 23.30 -24.81
CA ALA A 54 -9.60 22.74 -24.35
C ALA A 54 -9.73 21.27 -23.92
N LEU A 55 -10.82 20.89 -23.23
CA LEU A 55 -11.10 19.48 -22.94
C LEU A 55 -11.33 18.64 -24.18
N SER A 56 -12.07 19.19 -25.15
CA SER A 56 -12.38 18.51 -26.41
C SER A 56 -11.13 18.26 -27.24
N GLU A 57 -10.17 19.19 -27.21
CA GLU A 57 -8.86 19.04 -27.83
C GLU A 57 -7.99 18.00 -27.12
N ALA A 58 -7.95 18.03 -25.78
CA ALA A 58 -7.07 17.15 -25.00
C ALA A 58 -7.59 15.70 -24.86
N TYR A 59 -8.90 15.51 -24.72
CA TYR A 59 -9.52 14.23 -24.39
C TYR A 59 -10.67 13.84 -25.34
N GLY A 60 -10.73 14.47 -26.51
CA GLY A 60 -11.74 14.22 -27.51
C GLY A 60 -11.87 12.74 -27.88
N GLY A 61 -13.08 12.19 -27.73
CA GLY A 61 -13.39 10.80 -28.06
C GLY A 61 -13.15 9.80 -26.93
N PHE A 62 -12.75 10.27 -25.75
CA PHE A 62 -12.54 9.45 -24.56
C PHE A 62 -13.56 9.76 -23.45
N ASP A 63 -13.78 8.78 -22.58
CA ASP A 63 -14.47 8.98 -21.31
C ASP A 63 -13.44 9.43 -20.28
N ILE A 64 -13.61 10.61 -19.68
CA ILE A 64 -12.75 11.05 -18.59
C ILE A 64 -13.33 10.63 -17.24
N LEU A 65 -12.49 10.04 -16.40
CA LEU A 65 -12.82 9.73 -15.02
C LEU A 65 -12.26 10.85 -14.14
N LEU A 66 -13.17 11.55 -13.48
CA LEU A 66 -12.86 12.63 -12.56
C LEU A 66 -12.76 12.09 -11.12
N PRO A 67 -11.88 12.63 -10.27
CA PRO A 67 -11.73 12.16 -8.90
C PRO A 67 -12.97 12.46 -8.06
N THR A 68 -13.56 11.43 -7.43
CA THR A 68 -14.91 11.49 -6.81
C THR A 68 -15.03 12.48 -5.67
N VAL A 69 -14.10 12.47 -4.72
CA VAL A 69 -14.00 13.46 -3.64
C VAL A 69 -12.58 13.38 -3.10
N ALA A 70 -12.04 14.54 -2.74
CA ALA A 70 -10.71 14.78 -2.21
C ALA A 70 -9.58 14.68 -3.26
N ILE A 71 -8.93 15.83 -3.47
CA ILE A 71 -7.47 15.93 -3.42
C ILE A 71 -6.93 14.65 -2.78
N ARG A 72 -6.33 13.74 -3.54
CA ARG A 72 -5.33 12.91 -2.90
C ARG A 72 -4.20 13.89 -2.66
N PRO A 73 -3.95 14.38 -1.42
CA PRO A 73 -2.62 14.89 -1.15
C PRO A 73 -1.71 13.75 -1.56
N GLU A 74 -0.63 14.07 -2.28
CA GLU A 74 0.52 13.21 -2.60
C GLU A 74 0.29 11.76 -2.20
N PRO A 75 0.11 10.80 -3.14
CA PRO A 75 -0.54 9.53 -2.86
C PRO A 75 -0.06 9.02 -1.52
N ARG A 76 -0.92 8.91 -0.48
CA ARG A 76 -0.46 8.79 0.93
C ARG A 76 0.68 7.78 1.13
N LYS A 77 0.75 6.77 0.26
CA LYS A 77 1.86 5.82 0.13
C LYS A 77 3.24 6.46 -0.21
N VAL A 78 3.31 7.41 -1.15
CA VAL A 78 4.50 8.19 -1.53
C VAL A 78 5.01 8.99 -0.33
N ARG A 79 4.18 9.81 0.31
CA ARG A 79 4.62 10.58 1.49
C ARG A 79 5.04 9.69 2.66
N VAL A 80 4.31 8.60 2.89
CA VAL A 80 4.70 7.57 3.87
C VAL A 80 6.04 6.93 3.50
N ALA A 81 6.29 6.65 2.22
CA ALA A 81 7.54 6.07 1.74
C ALA A 81 8.72 7.02 1.97
N GLU A 82 8.59 8.29 1.59
CA GLU A 82 9.62 9.33 1.82
C GLU A 82 10.01 9.44 3.30
N LEU A 83 9.01 9.54 4.18
CA LEU A 83 9.27 9.67 5.62
C LEU A 83 9.88 8.38 6.21
N LEU A 84 9.47 7.21 5.73
CA LEU A 84 10.06 5.93 6.15
C LEU A 84 11.50 5.76 5.65
N GLU A 85 11.81 6.21 4.43
CA GLU A 85 13.17 6.24 3.87
C GLU A 85 14.06 7.23 4.61
N ALA A 86 13.51 8.37 5.04
CA ALA A 86 14.17 9.33 5.93
C ALA A 86 14.40 8.79 7.36
N GLY A 87 13.93 7.57 7.68
CA GLY A 87 14.17 6.90 8.95
C GLY A 87 13.15 7.20 10.05
N ALA A 88 12.05 7.90 9.74
CA ALA A 88 11.01 8.19 10.71
C ALA A 88 10.32 6.92 11.23
N SER A 89 9.86 6.95 12.48
CA SER A 89 9.16 5.82 13.08
C SER A 89 7.73 5.70 12.55
N ILE A 90 7.18 4.48 12.58
CA ILE A 90 5.81 4.18 12.10
C ILE A 90 4.77 5.09 12.79
N ARG A 91 4.97 5.43 14.07
CA ARG A 91 4.03 6.25 14.84
C ARG A 91 4.10 7.73 14.45
N GLU A 92 5.30 8.25 14.22
CA GLU A 92 5.50 9.63 13.77
C GLU A 92 4.89 9.82 12.37
N VAL A 93 5.19 8.91 11.44
CA VAL A 93 4.62 8.94 10.09
C VAL A 93 3.09 8.82 10.09
N ALA A 94 2.53 7.98 10.97
CA ALA A 94 1.09 7.83 11.10
C ALA A 94 0.41 9.12 11.60
N ALA A 95 1.02 9.79 12.58
CA ALA A 95 0.53 11.06 13.11
C ALA A 95 0.64 12.19 12.07
N GLU A 96 1.75 12.27 11.34
CA GLU A 96 2.00 13.33 10.36
C GLU A 96 1.11 13.19 9.11
N VAL A 97 0.95 11.98 8.59
CA VAL A 97 0.16 11.74 7.36
C VAL A 97 -1.33 11.51 7.67
N GLY A 98 -1.70 11.40 8.95
CA GLY A 98 -3.08 11.16 9.37
C GLY A 98 -3.62 9.80 8.88
N VAL A 99 -2.81 8.75 9.03
CA VAL A 99 -3.14 7.36 8.63
C VAL A 99 -2.94 6.41 9.81
N SER A 100 -3.49 5.20 9.70
CA SER A 100 -3.27 4.18 10.74
C SER A 100 -1.83 3.68 10.75
N ALA A 101 -1.31 3.36 11.93
CA ALA A 101 0.00 2.71 12.07
C ALA A 101 0.08 1.37 11.32
N ARG A 102 -1.07 0.68 11.16
CA ARG A 102 -1.17 -0.54 10.34
C ARG A 102 -0.86 -0.26 8.88
N PHE A 103 -1.46 0.78 8.30
CA PHE A 103 -1.23 1.16 6.91
C PHE A 103 0.26 1.48 6.67
N VAL A 104 0.87 2.26 7.56
CA VAL A 104 2.31 2.57 7.49
C VAL A 104 3.18 1.31 7.58
N ALA A 105 2.82 0.35 8.44
CA ALA A 105 3.53 -0.93 8.53
C ALA A 105 3.40 -1.79 7.26
N GLU A 106 2.24 -1.75 6.59
CA GLU A 106 2.04 -2.41 5.30
C GLU A 106 2.91 -1.75 4.21
N VAL A 107 2.93 -0.42 4.13
CA VAL A 107 3.82 0.31 3.20
C VAL A 107 5.29 0.00 3.47
N LYS A 108 5.72 -0.02 4.74
CA LYS A 108 7.09 -0.40 5.12
C LYS A 108 7.45 -1.83 4.71
N ARG A 109 6.47 -2.75 4.66
CA ARG A 109 6.66 -4.12 4.20
C ARG A 109 6.79 -4.17 2.68
N ASP A 110 5.93 -3.46 1.97
CA ASP A 110 5.96 -3.36 0.51
C ASP A 110 7.29 -2.79 0.00
N LEU A 111 7.87 -1.83 0.73
CA LEU A 111 9.15 -1.21 0.42
C LEU A 111 10.37 -2.08 0.80
N GLY A 112 10.18 -3.24 1.43
CA GLY A 112 11.30 -4.07 1.89
C GLY A 112 12.11 -3.49 3.05
N LEU A 113 11.72 -2.33 3.59
CA LEU A 113 12.34 -1.67 4.76
C LEU A 113 12.04 -2.40 6.09
N SER A 114 11.27 -3.48 6.04
CA SER A 114 11.04 -4.34 7.20
C SER A 114 12.24 -5.27 7.41
N ARG A 115 12.78 -5.30 8.64
CA ARG A 115 13.78 -6.29 9.02
C ARG A 115 13.26 -7.70 8.69
N PRO A 116 14.05 -8.56 8.02
CA PRO A 116 13.63 -9.92 7.74
C PRO A 116 13.20 -10.60 9.04
N ARG A 117 12.06 -11.31 8.99
CA ARG A 117 11.63 -12.12 10.14
C ARG A 117 12.78 -13.05 10.51
N LEU A 118 13.22 -12.99 11.76
CA LEU A 118 14.12 -13.98 12.33
C LEU A 118 13.56 -15.37 12.01
N LYS A 119 14.40 -16.26 11.45
CA LYS A 119 13.99 -17.60 10.99
C LYS A 119 13.14 -18.28 12.07
N ALA A 120 12.09 -18.97 11.63
CA ALA A 120 11.27 -19.79 12.51
C ALA A 120 12.18 -20.76 13.27
N LYS A 121 12.04 -20.82 14.60
CA LYS A 121 12.72 -21.83 15.42
C LYS A 121 12.36 -23.20 14.87
N VAL A 122 13.35 -24.09 14.77
CA VAL A 122 13.10 -25.48 14.37
C VAL A 122 12.02 -26.07 15.27
N GLY A 123 11.02 -26.70 14.65
CA GLY A 123 9.87 -27.25 15.36
C GLY A 123 10.30 -28.28 16.41
N ARG A 124 9.66 -28.23 17.58
CA ARG A 124 9.96 -29.11 18.73
C ARG A 124 10.03 -30.60 18.35
N ARG A 125 9.18 -31.05 17.42
CA ARG A 125 9.18 -32.44 16.90
C ARG A 125 10.54 -32.87 16.33
N VAL A 126 11.20 -31.99 15.56
CA VAL A 126 12.49 -32.30 14.94
C VAL A 126 13.57 -32.51 16.01
N ILE A 127 13.52 -31.73 17.10
CA ILE A 127 14.42 -31.87 18.24
C ILE A 127 14.13 -33.18 18.99
N GLU A 128 12.85 -33.54 19.17
CA GLU A 128 12.42 -34.79 19.80
C GLU A 128 12.86 -36.02 18.99
N ASP A 129 12.73 -35.99 17.67
CA ASP A 129 13.16 -37.09 16.78
C ASP A 129 14.68 -37.27 16.82
N MET A 130 15.46 -36.18 16.83
CA MET A 130 16.92 -36.24 16.98
C MET A 130 17.36 -36.74 18.36
N LEU A 131 16.60 -36.42 19.42
CA LEU A 131 16.83 -36.93 20.77
C LEU A 131 16.52 -38.43 20.87
N LYS A 132 15.43 -38.89 20.24
CA LYS A 132 15.08 -40.32 20.16
C LYS A 132 16.12 -41.12 19.35
N ALA A 133 16.72 -40.50 18.33
CA ALA A 133 17.82 -41.08 17.57
C ALA A 133 19.16 -41.11 18.33
N GLY A 134 19.21 -40.67 19.59
CA GLY A 134 20.38 -40.77 20.46
C GLY A 134 21.49 -39.75 20.18
N ARG A 135 21.21 -38.67 19.43
CA ARG A 135 22.20 -37.62 19.16
C ARG A 135 22.50 -36.81 20.42
N LYS A 136 23.73 -36.29 20.52
CA LYS A 136 24.16 -35.45 21.63
C LYS A 136 23.57 -34.04 21.52
N ASP A 137 23.26 -33.44 22.66
CA ASP A 137 22.64 -32.10 22.76
C ASP A 137 23.37 -31.01 21.98
N ALA A 138 24.70 -30.99 22.08
CA ALA A 138 25.55 -30.04 21.39
C ALA A 138 25.51 -30.19 19.86
N GLU A 139 25.22 -31.39 19.36
CA GLU A 139 25.06 -31.67 17.94
C GLU A 139 23.68 -31.20 17.44
N ILE A 140 22.63 -31.47 18.22
CA ILE A 140 21.26 -31.04 17.93
C ILE A 140 21.16 -29.51 17.98
N ALA A 141 21.78 -28.87 18.97
CA ALA A 141 21.82 -27.41 19.11
C ALA A 141 22.44 -26.74 17.87
N ARG A 142 23.57 -27.28 17.39
CA ARG A 142 24.25 -26.82 16.18
C ARG A 142 23.40 -27.06 14.92
N ALA A 143 22.84 -28.25 14.76
CA ALA A 143 22.03 -28.62 13.60
C ALA A 143 20.74 -27.79 13.49
N CYS A 144 20.11 -27.47 14.62
CA CYS A 144 18.84 -26.76 14.67
C CYS A 144 18.98 -25.23 14.88
N ALA A 145 20.20 -24.71 14.98
CA ALA A 145 20.49 -23.31 15.31
C ALA A 145 19.75 -22.82 16.58
N VAL A 146 19.72 -23.66 17.61
CA VAL A 146 19.13 -23.37 18.93
C VAL A 146 20.16 -23.54 20.03
N THR A 147 19.89 -23.03 21.23
CA THR A 147 20.80 -23.19 22.37
C THR A 147 20.70 -24.59 22.98
N GLU A 148 21.80 -25.11 23.54
CA GLU A 148 21.82 -26.40 24.25
C GLU A 148 20.82 -26.45 25.41
N ARG A 149 20.63 -25.31 26.10
CA ARG A 149 19.62 -25.15 27.15
C ARG A 149 18.21 -25.44 26.64
N HIS A 150 17.89 -25.03 25.41
CA HIS A 150 16.60 -25.29 24.78
C HIS A 150 16.42 -26.79 24.51
N VAL A 151 17.44 -27.46 23.95
CA VAL A 151 17.44 -28.92 23.72
C VAL A 151 17.29 -29.70 25.03
N ARG A 152 17.96 -29.26 26.10
CA ARG A 152 17.84 -29.87 27.43
C ARG A 152 16.43 -29.73 28.02
N GLY A 153 15.78 -28.59 27.81
CA GLY A 153 14.37 -28.41 28.19
C GLY A 153 13.44 -29.40 27.48
N VAL A 154 13.63 -29.63 26.18
CA VAL A 154 12.87 -30.63 25.40
C VAL A 154 13.19 -32.06 25.90
N ARG A 155 14.47 -32.35 26.18
CA ARG A 155 15.01 -33.46 27.01
C ARG A 155 14.07 -33.88 28.14
N LEU A 156 14.02 -32.99 29.11
CA LEU A 156 13.33 -33.20 30.37
C LEU A 156 11.82 -33.31 30.19
N ALA A 157 11.24 -32.55 29.24
CA ALA A 157 9.82 -32.65 28.93
C ALA A 157 9.44 -34.02 28.36
N LEU A 158 10.28 -34.60 27.49
CA LEU A 158 10.07 -35.92 26.91
C LEU A 158 10.16 -37.03 27.98
N GLN A 159 11.13 -36.93 28.89
CA GLN A 159 11.30 -37.88 29.99
C GLN A 159 10.13 -37.83 30.99
N ARG A 160 9.63 -36.62 31.32
CA ARG A 160 8.47 -36.45 32.20
C ARG A 160 7.19 -37.02 31.59
N GLY A 161 7.01 -36.90 30.28
CA GLY A 161 5.87 -37.47 29.57
C GLY A 161 5.92 -39.00 29.40
N ALA A 162 7.09 -39.63 29.55
CA ALA A 162 7.25 -41.08 29.51
C ALA A 162 7.09 -41.75 30.88
N GLN A 163 7.02 -40.96 31.96
CA GLN A 163 6.87 -41.43 33.34
C GLN A 163 5.44 -41.28 33.89
N ALA A 164 4.51 -40.76 33.07
CA ALA A 164 3.09 -40.64 33.36
C ALA A 164 2.30 -41.66 32.52
#